data_AF-J3PJA6-F1
#
_entry.id   AF-J3PJA6-F1
#
_cell.length_a   1.000
_cell.length_b   1.000
_cell.length_c   1.000
_cell.angle_alpha   90.00
_cell.angle_beta   90.00
_cell.angle_gamma   90.00
#
_symmetry.space_group_name_H-M   'P 1'
#
loop_
_entity.id
_entity.type
_entity.pdbx_description
1 polymer ?
#
loop_
_entity_poly.entity_id
_entity_poly.type
_entity_poly.pdbx_seq_one_letter_code
_entity_poly.pdbx_strand_id
1 'polypeptide(L)'
;MSLPEFKALASVLLGHKIQWMNILCEIALPSIDFRKDETSVVLFQAMYQAGPPTKGSDMREGHHVLNDVKFCRRLAGELHEAAGRIKMNWESSQALANFIFVATRALTLSSDKNEHRAFLGFLREARLIAFGWLKSIYAKAKSITDNDFRQELFGKIAEVALICIATFDVEEHHLRPLLSRPEDASILVQCSISCQECLTADDLRPQGTLLSLMVLRWKRVCSRARAYLSGIFTAAEGGGDALDDAVHQCWSNYSNGNQWKSLQSPMKHWLETTTAPIHGDSLNVMFNLLTAELLVNGLPLSRLPTQYEDHRLYRQLFGRAVLDVMPTDVPGMQFGLKAEVSGYTVSMGLSDSHGLLVCATLCDSKVTYQIVPADCFAGLLPSSFVDEYTHWAL
;
A
#
# COMPACT_ATOMS: atom_id res chain seq x y z
N MET A 1 14.03 0.22 -27.32
CA MET A 1 12.73 0.29 -28.03
C MET A 1 12.96 -0.10 -29.48
N SER A 2 12.11 -0.93 -30.07
CA SER A 2 12.24 -1.27 -31.50
C SER A 2 11.74 -0.12 -32.40
N LEU A 3 12.14 -0.08 -33.67
CA LEU A 3 11.64 0.95 -34.61
C LEU A 3 10.11 0.88 -34.80
N PRO A 4 9.46 -0.29 -34.95
CA PRO A 4 8.01 -0.38 -35.00
C PRO A 4 7.34 0.13 -33.73
N GLU A 5 7.86 -0.24 -32.55
CA GLU A 5 7.34 0.20 -31.25
C GLU A 5 7.45 1.72 -31.09
N PHE A 6 8.58 2.32 -31.49
CA PHE A 6 8.77 3.77 -31.47
C PHE A 6 7.75 4.50 -32.37
N LYS A 7 7.51 3.98 -33.58
CA LYS A 7 6.51 4.56 -34.49
C LYS A 7 5.10 4.46 -33.92
N ALA A 8 4.73 3.31 -33.34
CA ALA A 8 3.44 3.13 -32.69
C ALA A 8 3.27 4.11 -31.53
N LEU A 9 4.26 4.22 -30.65
CA LEU A 9 4.23 5.12 -29.51
C LEU A 9 4.10 6.59 -29.92
N ALA A 10 4.89 7.04 -30.90
CA ALA A 10 4.78 8.40 -31.43
C ALA A 10 3.41 8.67 -32.09
N SER A 11 2.82 7.64 -32.69
CA SER A 11 1.52 7.75 -33.37
C SER A 11 0.36 7.98 -32.41
N VAL A 12 0.47 7.56 -31.14
CA VAL A 12 -0.55 7.83 -30.10
C VAL A 12 -0.87 9.32 -30.00
N LEU A 13 0.14 10.18 -30.13
CA LEU A 13 0.00 11.63 -30.01
C LEU A 13 -0.52 12.33 -31.28
N LEU A 14 -0.51 11.65 -32.43
CA LEU A 14 -0.85 12.27 -33.72
C LEU A 14 -2.34 12.54 -33.85
N GLY A 15 -2.67 13.80 -34.14
CA GLY A 15 -4.04 14.27 -34.39
C GLY A 15 -4.85 14.42 -33.11
N HIS A 16 -5.01 15.66 -32.63
CA HIS A 16 -5.68 15.94 -31.34
C HIS A 16 -7.09 15.37 -31.24
N LYS A 17 -7.82 15.22 -32.37
CA LYS A 17 -9.18 14.67 -32.41
C LYS A 17 -9.25 13.13 -32.30
N ILE A 18 -8.14 12.42 -32.53
CA ILE A 18 -8.12 10.95 -32.63
C ILE A 18 -7.24 10.28 -31.57
N GLN A 19 -6.66 11.04 -30.63
CA GLN A 19 -5.77 10.49 -29.60
C GLN A 19 -6.41 9.37 -28.79
N TRP A 20 -7.67 9.52 -28.37
CA TRP A 20 -8.41 8.46 -27.69
C TRP A 20 -8.66 7.22 -28.56
N MET A 21 -8.86 7.41 -29.88
CA MET A 21 -8.97 6.28 -30.80
C MET A 21 -7.63 5.55 -30.94
N ASN A 22 -6.51 6.29 -30.99
CA ASN A 22 -5.18 5.71 -31.01
C ASN A 22 -4.90 4.92 -29.72
N ILE A 23 -5.25 5.48 -28.55
CA ILE A 23 -5.17 4.78 -27.25
C ILE A 23 -5.99 3.48 -27.29
N LEU A 24 -7.23 3.54 -27.79
CA LEU A 24 -8.07 2.35 -27.92
C LEU A 24 -7.43 1.29 -28.82
N CYS A 25 -6.89 1.68 -29.97
CA CYS A 25 -6.21 0.77 -30.88
C CYS A 25 -5.04 0.05 -30.20
N GLU A 26 -4.21 0.77 -29.45
CA GLU A 26 -3.08 0.18 -28.73
C GLU A 26 -3.52 -0.71 -27.57
N ILE A 27 -4.63 -0.43 -26.88
CA ILE A 27 -5.15 -1.32 -25.83
C ILE A 27 -5.68 -2.63 -26.44
N ALA A 28 -6.38 -2.53 -27.59
CA ALA A 28 -6.99 -3.67 -28.26
C ALA A 28 -5.94 -4.57 -28.94
N LEU A 29 -4.97 -3.96 -29.63
CA LEU A 29 -3.91 -4.64 -30.39
C LEU A 29 -2.57 -3.95 -30.11
N PRO A 30 -1.92 -4.28 -28.98
CA PRO A 30 -0.71 -3.59 -28.54
C PRO A 30 0.44 -3.73 -29.54
N SER A 31 0.89 -2.59 -30.07
CA SER A 31 2.18 -2.44 -30.75
C SER A 31 3.21 -1.75 -29.84
N ILE A 32 2.74 -1.12 -28.76
CA ILE A 32 3.54 -0.54 -27.68
C ILE A 32 3.63 -1.46 -26.45
N ASP A 33 4.73 -1.35 -25.69
CA ASP A 33 4.85 -2.02 -24.40
C ASP A 33 4.30 -1.14 -23.27
N PHE A 34 3.12 -1.49 -22.74
CA PHE A 34 2.48 -0.79 -21.63
C PHE A 34 3.21 -0.92 -20.29
N ARG A 35 4.24 -1.77 -20.19
CA ARG A 35 5.03 -1.96 -18.95
C ARG A 35 6.12 -0.91 -18.77
N LYS A 36 6.31 -0.01 -19.74
CA LYS A 36 7.38 0.98 -19.75
C LYS A 36 6.92 2.35 -19.24
N ASP A 37 7.82 3.06 -18.58
CA ASP A 37 7.57 4.40 -18.06
C ASP A 37 7.32 5.40 -19.19
N GLU A 38 8.05 5.30 -20.30
CA GLU A 38 7.90 6.20 -21.44
C GLU A 38 6.49 6.08 -22.06
N THR A 39 5.94 4.87 -22.10
CA THR A 39 4.57 4.63 -22.55
C THR A 39 3.56 5.37 -21.66
N SER A 40 3.77 5.32 -20.34
CA SER A 40 2.91 5.98 -19.36
C SER A 40 2.90 7.50 -19.54
N VAL A 41 4.08 8.10 -19.76
CA VAL A 41 4.22 9.54 -20.01
C VAL A 41 3.52 9.96 -21.30
N VAL A 42 3.68 9.18 -22.38
CA VAL A 42 3.02 9.46 -23.67
C VAL A 42 1.51 9.34 -23.56
N LEU A 43 1.00 8.33 -22.85
CA LEU A 43 -0.42 8.18 -22.58
C LEU A 43 -0.97 9.38 -21.79
N PHE A 44 -0.25 9.85 -20.77
CA PHE A 44 -0.65 11.06 -20.05
C PHE A 44 -0.71 12.27 -20.97
N GLN A 45 0.31 12.50 -21.78
CA GLN A 45 0.32 13.61 -22.71
C GLN A 45 -0.89 13.55 -23.67
N ALA A 46 -1.20 12.37 -24.22
CA ALA A 46 -2.37 12.18 -25.09
C ALA A 46 -3.69 12.46 -24.35
N MET A 47 -3.86 11.90 -23.15
CA MET A 47 -5.09 12.02 -22.36
C MET A 47 -5.36 13.43 -21.81
N TYR A 48 -4.31 14.22 -21.59
CA TYR A 48 -4.42 15.58 -21.03
C TYR A 48 -4.31 16.67 -22.10
N GLN A 49 -4.02 16.33 -23.36
CA GLN A 49 -4.06 17.28 -24.46
C GLN A 49 -5.51 17.58 -24.88
N ALA A 50 -6.06 18.65 -24.34
CA ALA A 50 -7.47 19.00 -24.56
C ALA A 50 -7.77 19.46 -26.00
N GLY A 51 -6.83 20.14 -26.66
CA GLY A 51 -7.03 20.74 -27.98
C GLY A 51 -7.85 22.04 -27.97
N PRO A 52 -8.24 22.54 -29.16
CA PRO A 52 -9.03 23.76 -29.33
C PRO A 52 -10.43 23.69 -28.67
N PRO A 53 -11.08 24.84 -28.41
CA PRO A 53 -12.46 24.88 -27.95
C PRO A 53 -13.44 24.36 -28.99
N THR A 54 -14.49 23.68 -28.54
CA THR A 54 -15.66 23.35 -29.36
C THR A 54 -16.70 24.47 -29.19
N LYS A 55 -17.27 24.97 -30.29
CA LYS A 55 -18.27 26.05 -30.22
C LYS A 55 -19.54 25.53 -29.52
N GLY A 56 -19.93 26.16 -28.41
CA GLY A 56 -21.16 25.83 -27.68
C GLY A 56 -21.08 24.59 -26.79
N SER A 57 -19.88 24.11 -26.46
CA SER A 57 -19.67 23.00 -25.52
C SER A 57 -18.47 23.27 -24.63
N ASP A 58 -18.56 22.88 -23.36
CA ASP A 58 -17.42 22.91 -22.42
C ASP A 58 -16.37 21.84 -22.77
N MET A 59 -16.75 20.86 -23.60
CA MET A 59 -15.85 19.79 -24.05
C MET A 59 -14.91 20.27 -25.16
N ARG A 60 -13.63 20.04 -24.97
CA ARG A 60 -12.57 20.40 -25.91
C ARG A 60 -12.51 19.39 -27.05
N GLU A 61 -12.08 19.82 -28.23
CA GLU A 61 -12.14 18.99 -29.45
C GLU A 61 -11.43 17.63 -29.28
N GLY A 62 -10.35 17.57 -28.51
CA GLY A 62 -9.57 16.35 -28.30
C GLY A 62 -10.23 15.32 -27.38
N HIS A 63 -11.36 15.66 -26.77
CA HIS A 63 -12.10 14.76 -25.87
C HIS A 63 -13.51 14.43 -26.36
N HIS A 64 -13.92 15.00 -27.50
CA HIS A 64 -15.28 14.88 -28.03
C HIS A 64 -15.76 13.43 -28.21
N VAL A 65 -14.85 12.51 -28.57
CA VAL A 65 -15.19 11.09 -28.76
C VAL A 65 -15.65 10.40 -27.47
N LEU A 66 -15.33 10.94 -26.29
CA LEU A 66 -15.77 10.39 -25.00
C LEU A 66 -17.25 10.65 -24.67
N ASN A 67 -17.96 11.41 -25.51
CA ASN A 67 -19.43 11.47 -25.48
C ASN A 67 -20.10 10.41 -26.38
N ASP A 68 -19.33 9.61 -27.13
CA ASP A 68 -19.89 8.52 -27.91
C ASP A 68 -19.99 7.25 -27.05
N VAL A 69 -21.22 6.90 -26.69
CA VAL A 69 -21.56 5.70 -25.91
C VAL A 69 -20.97 4.43 -26.50
N LYS A 70 -20.92 4.29 -27.83
CA LYS A 70 -20.35 3.11 -28.48
C LYS A 70 -18.84 3.07 -28.30
N PHE A 71 -18.18 4.21 -28.43
CA PHE A 71 -16.75 4.34 -28.19
C PHE A 71 -16.41 4.01 -26.73
N CYS A 72 -17.08 4.66 -25.76
CA CYS A 72 -16.84 4.45 -24.34
C CYS A 72 -17.07 2.98 -23.92
N ARG A 73 -18.14 2.35 -24.43
CA ARG A 73 -18.37 0.92 -24.20
C ARG A 73 -17.27 0.05 -24.79
N ARG A 74 -16.81 0.36 -26.00
CA ARG A 74 -15.71 -0.39 -26.63
C ARG A 74 -14.42 -0.22 -25.84
N LEU A 75 -14.09 1.00 -25.41
CA LEU A 75 -12.91 1.29 -24.60
C LEU A 75 -12.94 0.53 -23.27
N ALA A 76 -14.05 0.58 -22.54
CA ALA A 76 -14.20 -0.20 -21.32
C ALA A 76 -14.04 -1.71 -21.56
N GLY A 77 -14.63 -2.24 -22.64
CA GLY A 77 -14.48 -3.65 -23.01
C GLY A 77 -13.03 -4.06 -23.31
N GLU A 78 -12.29 -3.25 -24.08
CA GLU A 78 -10.88 -3.53 -24.37
C GLU A 78 -9.99 -3.41 -23.13
N LEU A 79 -10.31 -2.50 -22.20
CA LEU A 79 -9.63 -2.41 -20.90
C LEU A 79 -9.83 -3.69 -20.07
N HIS A 80 -11.05 -4.22 -20.01
CA HIS A 80 -11.34 -5.50 -19.36
C HIS A 80 -10.52 -6.65 -19.97
N GLU A 81 -10.55 -6.79 -21.30
CA GLU A 81 -9.77 -7.83 -22.01
C GLU A 81 -8.26 -7.67 -21.77
N ALA A 82 -7.74 -6.44 -21.81
CA ALA A 82 -6.34 -6.16 -21.57
C ALA A 82 -5.89 -6.49 -20.14
N ALA A 83 -6.69 -6.14 -19.13
CA ALA A 83 -6.43 -6.53 -17.75
C ALA A 83 -6.53 -8.06 -17.57
N GLY A 84 -7.51 -8.70 -18.22
CA GLY A 84 -7.69 -10.15 -18.22
C GLY A 84 -6.47 -10.93 -18.71
N ARG A 85 -5.75 -10.40 -19.71
CA ARG A 85 -4.50 -10.99 -20.23
C ARG A 85 -3.34 -10.94 -19.23
N ILE A 86 -3.27 -9.90 -18.40
CA ILE A 86 -2.15 -9.69 -17.47
C ILE A 86 -2.45 -10.12 -16.04
N LYS A 87 -3.71 -10.42 -15.68
CA LYS A 87 -4.16 -10.63 -14.28
C LYS A 87 -3.39 -11.68 -13.48
N MET A 88 -2.69 -12.62 -14.12
CA MET A 88 -1.86 -13.63 -13.44
C MET A 88 -0.39 -13.25 -13.33
N ASN A 89 0.02 -12.08 -13.83
CA ASN A 89 1.40 -11.61 -13.86
C ASN A 89 1.54 -10.24 -13.21
N TRP A 90 1.89 -10.22 -11.93
CA TRP A 90 2.13 -9.00 -11.16
C TRP A 90 3.34 -8.18 -11.66
N GLU A 91 4.24 -8.76 -12.46
CA GLU A 91 5.33 -8.00 -13.09
C GLU A 91 4.81 -7.01 -14.15
N SER A 92 3.56 -7.20 -14.60
CA SER A 92 2.88 -6.29 -15.54
C SER A 92 2.10 -5.17 -14.83
N SER A 93 2.44 -4.86 -13.58
CA SER A 93 1.80 -3.82 -12.76
C SER A 93 1.71 -2.46 -13.46
N GLN A 94 2.79 -2.02 -14.12
CA GLN A 94 2.82 -0.75 -14.84
C GLN A 94 1.78 -0.69 -15.98
N ALA A 95 1.50 -1.82 -16.63
CA ALA A 95 0.45 -1.89 -17.64
C ALA A 95 -0.94 -1.73 -17.02
N LEU A 96 -1.20 -2.38 -15.87
CA LEU A 96 -2.46 -2.20 -15.14
C LEU A 96 -2.64 -0.75 -14.68
N ALA A 97 -1.57 -0.09 -14.22
CA ALA A 97 -1.56 1.32 -13.86
C ALA A 97 -2.04 2.19 -15.03
N ASN A 98 -1.48 1.96 -16.22
CA ASN A 98 -1.85 2.66 -17.44
C ASN A 98 -3.34 2.47 -17.79
N PHE A 99 -3.86 1.25 -17.68
CA PHE A 99 -5.28 0.98 -17.93
C PHE A 99 -6.20 1.68 -16.91
N ILE A 100 -5.81 1.73 -15.63
CA ILE A 100 -6.53 2.46 -14.59
C ILE A 100 -6.51 3.98 -14.87
N PHE A 101 -5.39 4.53 -15.32
CA PHE A 101 -5.30 5.95 -15.66
C PHE A 101 -6.15 6.33 -16.87
N VAL A 102 -6.22 5.45 -17.87
CA VAL A 102 -7.14 5.61 -19.02
C VAL A 102 -8.59 5.59 -18.55
N ALA A 103 -8.97 4.60 -17.73
CA ALA A 103 -10.34 4.47 -17.24
C ALA A 103 -10.79 5.62 -16.34
N THR A 104 -9.96 6.02 -15.38
CA THR A 104 -10.25 7.16 -14.48
C THR A 104 -10.41 8.46 -15.27
N ARG A 105 -9.55 8.70 -16.26
CA ARG A 105 -9.65 9.90 -17.10
C ARG A 105 -10.87 9.88 -18.03
N ALA A 106 -11.18 8.74 -18.64
CA ALA A 106 -12.37 8.58 -19.45
C ALA A 106 -13.65 8.76 -18.62
N LEU A 107 -13.67 8.23 -17.39
CA LEU A 107 -14.77 8.45 -16.43
C LEU A 107 -14.98 9.95 -16.15
N THR A 108 -13.92 10.69 -15.82
CA THR A 108 -13.99 12.15 -15.56
C THR A 108 -14.58 12.95 -16.73
N LEU A 109 -14.26 12.54 -17.96
CA LEU A 109 -14.59 13.29 -19.17
C LEU A 109 -15.90 12.84 -19.84
N SER A 110 -16.43 11.67 -19.47
CA SER A 110 -17.69 11.13 -19.99
C SER A 110 -18.89 11.74 -19.26
N SER A 111 -20.02 11.87 -19.97
CA SER A 111 -21.21 12.53 -19.45
C SER A 111 -22.38 11.58 -19.16
N ASP A 112 -22.40 10.38 -19.75
CA ASP A 112 -23.51 9.44 -19.60
C ASP A 112 -23.33 8.48 -18.41
N LYS A 113 -24.40 8.28 -17.63
CA LYS A 113 -24.38 7.43 -16.44
C LYS A 113 -24.13 5.94 -16.75
N ASN A 114 -24.44 5.45 -17.94
CA ASN A 114 -24.15 4.08 -18.32
C ASN A 114 -22.66 3.92 -18.68
N GLU A 115 -22.05 4.94 -19.28
CA GLU A 115 -20.59 4.99 -19.53
C GLU A 115 -19.83 4.95 -18.20
N HIS A 116 -20.28 5.75 -17.23
CA HIS A 116 -19.72 5.74 -15.88
C HIS A 116 -19.76 4.35 -15.24
N ARG A 117 -20.88 3.64 -15.38
CA ARG A 117 -21.01 2.26 -14.87
C ARG A 117 -20.02 1.30 -15.53
N ALA A 118 -19.75 1.44 -16.82
CA ALA A 118 -18.78 0.59 -17.52
C ALA A 118 -17.36 0.81 -16.98
N PHE A 119 -16.91 2.06 -16.87
CA PHE A 119 -15.58 2.37 -16.33
C PHE A 119 -15.46 2.02 -14.84
N LEU A 120 -16.48 2.27 -14.02
CA LEU A 120 -16.50 1.85 -12.62
C LEU A 120 -16.44 0.31 -12.47
N GLY A 121 -17.07 -0.43 -13.39
CA GLY A 121 -16.97 -1.88 -13.46
C GLY A 121 -15.53 -2.34 -13.71
N PHE A 122 -14.86 -1.73 -14.69
CA PHE A 122 -13.44 -1.99 -14.95
C PHE A 122 -12.55 -1.61 -13.75
N LEU A 123 -12.74 -0.44 -13.15
CA LEU A 123 -11.95 -0.01 -11.99
C LEU A 123 -12.10 -0.97 -10.81
N ARG A 124 -13.29 -1.56 -10.61
CA ARG A 124 -13.50 -2.62 -9.62
C ARG A 124 -12.72 -3.89 -9.96
N GLU A 125 -12.72 -4.34 -11.21
CA GLU A 125 -11.92 -5.50 -11.60
C GLU A 125 -10.42 -5.24 -11.40
N ALA A 126 -9.92 -4.10 -11.89
CA ALA A 126 -8.52 -3.71 -11.75
C ALA A 126 -8.10 -3.62 -10.27
N ARG A 127 -8.98 -3.14 -9.38
CA ARG A 127 -8.76 -3.11 -7.93
C ARG A 127 -8.55 -4.51 -7.38
N LEU A 128 -9.40 -5.46 -7.74
CA LEU A 128 -9.32 -6.84 -7.27
C LEU A 128 -8.07 -7.56 -7.81
N ILE A 129 -7.68 -7.28 -9.06
CA ILE A 129 -6.42 -7.79 -9.63
C ILE A 129 -5.22 -7.25 -8.84
N ALA A 130 -5.12 -5.92 -8.68
CA ALA A 130 -4.01 -5.30 -7.97
C ALA A 130 -3.94 -5.75 -6.50
N PHE A 131 -5.09 -5.85 -5.82
CA PHE A 131 -5.13 -6.33 -4.44
C PHE A 131 -4.79 -7.82 -4.31
N GLY A 132 -5.18 -8.64 -5.29
CA GLY A 132 -4.74 -10.03 -5.39
C GLY A 132 -3.23 -10.15 -5.53
N TRP A 133 -2.63 -9.35 -6.41
CA TRP A 133 -1.17 -9.26 -6.54
C TRP A 133 -0.49 -8.84 -5.26
N LEU A 134 -1.01 -7.81 -4.57
CA LEU A 134 -0.49 -7.35 -3.29
C LEU A 134 -0.39 -8.51 -2.28
N LYS A 135 -1.46 -9.29 -2.12
CA LYS A 135 -1.47 -10.47 -1.23
C LYS A 135 -0.45 -11.53 -1.64
N SER A 136 -0.33 -11.82 -2.94
CA SER A 136 0.65 -12.80 -3.44
C SER A 136 2.10 -12.34 -3.20
N ILE A 137 2.39 -11.05 -3.39
CA ILE A 137 3.72 -10.49 -3.19
C ILE A 137 4.07 -10.49 -1.69
N TYR A 138 3.14 -10.12 -0.81
CA TYR A 138 3.34 -10.21 0.64
C TYR A 138 3.63 -11.65 1.10
N ALA A 139 2.87 -12.64 0.61
CA ALA A 139 3.12 -14.05 0.93
C ALA A 139 4.53 -14.49 0.50
N LYS A 140 4.98 -14.03 -0.69
CA LYS A 140 6.32 -14.30 -1.19
C LYS A 140 7.40 -13.60 -0.35
N ALA A 141 7.18 -12.34 0.04
CA ALA A 141 8.12 -11.58 0.88
C ALA A 141 8.35 -12.24 2.25
N LYS A 142 7.31 -12.83 2.86
CA LYS A 142 7.43 -13.56 4.13
C LYS A 142 8.28 -14.82 4.04
N SER A 143 8.34 -15.47 2.89
CA SER A 143 9.09 -16.72 2.69
C SER A 143 10.58 -16.54 2.40
N ILE A 144 11.03 -15.30 2.17
CA ILE A 144 12.38 -15.04 1.66
C ILE A 144 13.29 -14.52 2.76
N THR A 145 14.45 -15.16 2.91
CA THR A 145 15.48 -14.81 3.88
C THR A 145 16.53 -13.83 3.34
N ASP A 146 16.62 -13.67 2.02
CA ASP A 146 17.51 -12.71 1.37
C ASP A 146 16.98 -11.27 1.53
N ASN A 147 17.77 -10.42 2.16
CA ASN A 147 17.37 -9.07 2.51
C ASN A 147 17.27 -8.13 1.30
N ASP A 148 18.14 -8.29 0.30
CA ASP A 148 18.17 -7.40 -0.87
C ASP A 148 16.95 -7.68 -1.76
N PHE A 149 16.66 -8.95 -2.01
CA PHE A 149 15.46 -9.36 -2.74
C PHE A 149 14.17 -8.96 -2.00
N ARG A 150 14.18 -9.03 -0.67
CA ARG A 150 13.04 -8.60 0.15
C ARG A 150 12.80 -7.09 0.05
N GLN A 151 13.86 -6.28 -0.02
CA GLN A 151 13.74 -4.85 -0.24
C GLN A 151 13.14 -4.52 -1.63
N GLU A 152 13.55 -5.24 -2.68
CA GLU A 152 12.93 -5.12 -4.00
C GLU A 152 11.43 -5.46 -3.96
N LEU A 153 11.05 -6.51 -3.22
CA LEU A 153 9.65 -6.86 -3.01
C LEU A 153 8.87 -5.78 -2.26
N PHE A 154 9.45 -5.09 -1.28
CA PHE A 154 8.76 -3.96 -0.63
C PHE A 154 8.52 -2.79 -1.58
N GLY A 155 9.50 -2.46 -2.42
CA GLY A 155 9.29 -1.50 -3.51
C GLY A 155 8.12 -1.92 -4.41
N LYS A 156 8.04 -3.21 -4.74
CA LYS A 156 6.94 -3.76 -5.55
C LYS A 156 5.59 -3.75 -4.84
N ILE A 157 5.55 -4.02 -3.54
CA ILE A 157 4.37 -3.92 -2.69
C ILE A 157 3.83 -2.49 -2.71
N ALA A 158 4.70 -1.50 -2.51
CA ALA A 158 4.32 -0.09 -2.56
C ALA A 158 3.76 0.30 -3.94
N GLU A 159 4.43 -0.12 -5.03
CA GLU A 159 3.98 0.14 -6.39
C GLU A 159 2.57 -0.42 -6.64
N VAL A 160 2.34 -1.71 -6.34
CA VAL A 160 1.05 -2.37 -6.56
C VAL A 160 -0.05 -1.80 -5.66
N ALA A 161 0.29 -1.44 -4.42
CA ALA A 161 -0.65 -0.77 -3.52
C ALA A 161 -1.07 0.61 -4.06
N LEU A 162 -0.13 1.42 -4.55
CA LEU A 162 -0.42 2.70 -5.21
C LEU A 162 -1.30 2.53 -6.46
N ILE A 163 -1.08 1.47 -7.25
CA ILE A 163 -1.91 1.13 -8.40
C ILE A 163 -3.33 0.78 -7.95
N CYS A 164 -3.49 -0.01 -6.89
CA CYS A 164 -4.79 -0.34 -6.34
C CYS A 164 -5.54 0.92 -5.85
N ILE A 165 -4.84 1.81 -5.13
CA ILE A 165 -5.37 3.11 -4.65
C ILE A 165 -5.81 4.00 -5.81
N ALA A 166 -5.10 3.98 -6.94
CA ALA A 166 -5.46 4.78 -8.11
C ALA A 166 -6.87 4.43 -8.65
N THR A 167 -7.42 3.24 -8.37
CA THR A 167 -8.80 2.89 -8.73
C THR A 167 -9.87 3.66 -7.95
N PHE A 168 -9.48 4.38 -6.91
CA PHE A 168 -10.32 5.24 -6.08
C PHE A 168 -10.16 6.74 -6.45
N ASP A 169 -9.28 7.10 -7.38
CA ASP A 169 -9.10 8.50 -7.83
C ASP A 169 -10.20 8.90 -8.83
N VAL A 170 -11.45 8.89 -8.35
CA VAL A 170 -12.69 9.22 -9.10
C VAL A 170 -13.40 10.40 -8.45
N GLU A 171 -14.37 11.04 -9.12
CA GLU A 171 -15.13 12.19 -8.60
C GLU A 171 -15.87 11.86 -7.29
N GLU A 172 -16.17 12.88 -6.47
CA GLU A 172 -16.69 12.68 -5.10
C GLU A 172 -18.03 11.92 -5.08
N HIS A 173 -18.88 12.15 -6.08
CA HIS A 173 -20.16 11.48 -6.22
C HIS A 173 -20.04 9.99 -6.59
N HIS A 174 -18.88 9.56 -7.11
CA HIS A 174 -18.55 8.14 -7.33
C HIS A 174 -17.78 7.54 -6.15
N LEU A 175 -16.89 8.34 -5.53
CA LEU A 175 -16.05 7.90 -4.43
C LEU A 175 -16.86 7.50 -3.21
N ARG A 176 -17.89 8.28 -2.84
CA ARG A 176 -18.71 7.98 -1.65
C ARG A 176 -19.45 6.63 -1.77
N PRO A 177 -20.24 6.34 -2.82
CA PRO A 177 -20.87 5.02 -2.99
C PRO A 177 -19.89 3.86 -3.03
N LEU A 178 -18.71 4.09 -3.60
CA LEU A 178 -17.66 3.09 -3.68
C LEU A 178 -17.14 2.75 -2.29
N LEU A 179 -16.85 3.76 -1.46
CA LEU A 179 -16.39 3.59 -0.08
C LEU A 179 -17.50 3.20 0.91
N SER A 180 -18.77 3.28 0.52
CA SER A 180 -19.89 2.73 1.32
C SER A 180 -19.84 1.21 1.43
N ARG A 181 -19.08 0.54 0.55
CA ARG A 181 -18.90 -0.91 0.55
C ARG A 181 -17.73 -1.24 1.49
N PRO A 182 -17.96 -1.96 2.60
CA PRO A 182 -16.93 -2.23 3.60
C PRO A 182 -15.68 -2.88 3.00
N GLU A 183 -15.85 -3.76 2.01
CA GLU A 183 -14.73 -4.46 1.37
C GLU A 183 -13.85 -3.49 0.57
N ASP A 184 -14.46 -2.56 -0.16
CA ASP A 184 -13.71 -1.57 -0.94
C ASP A 184 -13.02 -0.54 -0.02
N ALA A 185 -13.66 -0.15 1.09
CA ALA A 185 -13.05 0.71 2.10
C ALA A 185 -11.86 0.03 2.80
N SER A 186 -12.00 -1.26 3.17
CA SER A 186 -10.91 -2.05 3.75
C SER A 186 -9.73 -2.19 2.79
N ILE A 187 -9.99 -2.47 1.50
CA ILE A 187 -8.93 -2.52 0.47
C ILE A 187 -8.16 -1.19 0.38
N LEU A 188 -8.86 -0.05 0.38
CA LEU A 188 -8.21 1.25 0.33
C LEU A 188 -7.29 1.46 1.55
N VAL A 189 -7.76 1.11 2.76
CA VAL A 189 -6.98 1.26 3.99
C VAL A 189 -5.77 0.33 3.98
N GLN A 190 -5.94 -0.96 3.65
CA GLN A 190 -4.84 -1.94 3.58
C GLN A 190 -3.75 -1.51 2.59
N CYS A 191 -4.14 -1.09 1.38
CA CYS A 191 -3.18 -0.59 0.40
C CYS A 191 -2.50 0.69 0.89
N SER A 192 -3.22 1.59 1.58
CA SER A 192 -2.64 2.83 2.09
C SER A 192 -1.63 2.56 3.22
N ILE A 193 -1.94 1.65 4.15
CA ILE A 193 -0.98 1.19 5.16
C ILE A 193 0.23 0.57 4.48
N SER A 194 0.04 -0.33 3.51
CA SER A 194 1.14 -0.96 2.77
C SER A 194 2.08 0.07 2.13
N CYS A 195 1.53 1.14 1.52
CA CYS A 195 2.32 2.24 0.98
C CYS A 195 3.11 2.95 2.08
N GLN A 196 2.48 3.26 3.21
CA GLN A 196 3.14 3.95 4.30
C GLN A 196 4.24 3.12 4.97
N GLU A 197 4.07 1.80 5.02
CA GLU A 197 5.06 0.89 5.59
C GLU A 197 6.26 0.66 4.64
N CYS A 198 6.02 0.61 3.33
CA CYS A 198 7.04 0.22 2.35
C CYS A 198 7.77 1.41 1.70
N LEU A 199 7.19 2.60 1.65
CA LEU A 199 7.82 3.79 1.07
C LEU A 199 8.77 4.46 2.06
N THR A 200 9.91 4.93 1.56
CA THR A 200 10.85 5.72 2.36
C THR A 200 10.42 7.18 2.46
N ALA A 201 11.00 7.92 3.42
CA ALA A 201 10.78 9.36 3.52
C ALA A 201 11.16 10.12 2.25
N ASP A 202 12.14 9.63 1.49
CA ASP A 202 12.53 10.22 0.21
C ASP A 202 11.53 9.91 -0.90
N ASP A 203 10.97 8.70 -0.95
CA ASP A 203 9.93 8.34 -1.93
C ASP A 203 8.65 9.19 -1.76
N LEU A 204 8.36 9.61 -0.52
CA LEU A 204 7.23 10.47 -0.20
C LEU A 204 7.42 11.93 -0.66
N ARG A 205 8.64 12.34 -1.02
CA ARG A 205 8.97 13.68 -1.51
C ARG A 205 8.72 13.76 -3.03
N PRO A 206 8.28 14.93 -3.55
CA PRO A 206 8.15 15.11 -4.99
C PRO A 206 9.52 15.11 -5.67
N GLN A 207 9.77 14.12 -6.53
CA GLN A 207 11.03 13.98 -7.29
C GLN A 207 10.83 14.03 -8.81
N GLY A 208 9.59 14.24 -9.28
CA GLY A 208 9.26 14.30 -10.71
C GLY A 208 9.24 12.94 -11.41
N THR A 209 9.21 11.84 -10.66
CA THR A 209 9.10 10.48 -11.18
C THR A 209 7.64 10.03 -11.29
N LEU A 210 7.40 8.91 -11.98
CA LEU A 210 6.07 8.29 -12.04
C LEU A 210 5.59 7.86 -10.65
N LEU A 211 6.49 7.35 -9.82
CA LEU A 211 6.24 7.06 -8.40
C LEU A 211 5.77 8.31 -7.64
N SER A 212 6.46 9.45 -7.80
CA SER A 212 6.04 10.71 -7.16
C SER A 212 4.62 11.13 -7.58
N LEU A 213 4.27 10.94 -8.85
CA LEU A 213 2.92 11.23 -9.35
C LEU A 213 1.87 10.31 -8.70
N MET A 214 2.17 9.03 -8.54
CA MET A 214 1.29 8.07 -7.87
C MET A 214 1.11 8.38 -6.38
N VAL A 215 2.18 8.74 -5.68
CA VAL A 215 2.13 9.20 -4.28
C VAL A 215 1.27 10.47 -4.13
N LEU A 216 1.38 11.43 -5.05
CA LEU A 216 0.54 12.63 -5.04
C LEU A 216 -0.95 12.30 -5.26
N ARG A 217 -1.26 11.34 -6.14
CA ARG A 217 -2.64 10.86 -6.33
C ARG A 217 -3.16 10.14 -5.09
N TRP A 218 -2.35 9.32 -4.43
CA TRP A 218 -2.73 8.69 -3.16
C TRP A 218 -3.08 9.74 -2.10
N LYS A 219 -2.22 10.74 -1.87
CA LYS A 219 -2.49 11.86 -0.95
C LYS A 219 -3.80 12.59 -1.29
N ARG A 220 -4.08 12.79 -2.59
CA ARG A 220 -5.35 13.37 -3.06
C ARG A 220 -6.55 12.48 -2.71
N VAL A 221 -6.47 11.18 -2.96
CA VAL A 221 -7.53 10.21 -2.62
C VAL A 221 -7.81 10.24 -1.11
N CYS A 222 -6.78 10.12 -0.27
CA CYS A 222 -6.93 10.20 1.19
C CYS A 222 -7.57 11.52 1.63
N SER A 223 -7.11 12.65 1.09
CA SER A 223 -7.68 13.97 1.41
C SER A 223 -9.17 14.06 1.07
N ARG A 224 -9.60 13.49 -0.07
CA ARG A 224 -11.00 13.54 -0.54
C ARG A 224 -11.88 12.54 0.20
N ALA A 225 -11.32 11.37 0.54
CA ALA A 225 -12.01 10.32 1.28
C ALA A 225 -12.15 10.65 2.78
N ARG A 226 -11.24 11.45 3.36
CA ARG A 226 -11.11 11.69 4.81
C ARG A 226 -12.42 11.92 5.54
N ALA A 227 -13.22 12.90 5.10
CA ALA A 227 -14.44 13.27 5.81
C ALA A 227 -15.48 12.14 5.79
N TYR A 228 -15.56 11.43 4.66
CA TYR A 228 -16.47 10.30 4.50
C TYR A 228 -15.99 9.08 5.30
N LEU A 229 -14.71 8.72 5.19
CA LEU A 229 -14.08 7.63 5.93
C LEU A 229 -14.18 7.85 7.44
N SER A 230 -13.93 9.07 7.92
CA SER A 230 -14.13 9.40 9.34
C SER A 230 -15.58 9.14 9.77
N GLY A 231 -16.56 9.55 8.96
CA GLY A 231 -17.98 9.36 9.29
C GLY A 231 -18.39 7.89 9.36
N ILE A 232 -17.94 7.07 8.41
CA ILE A 232 -18.23 5.63 8.42
C ILE A 232 -17.49 4.93 9.57
N PHE A 233 -16.20 5.20 9.77
CA PHE A 233 -15.37 4.51 10.76
C PHE A 233 -15.78 4.80 12.20
N THR A 234 -16.37 5.96 12.48
CA THR A 234 -16.86 6.34 13.81
C THR A 234 -18.37 6.15 13.97
N ALA A 235 -19.06 5.46 13.05
CA ALA A 235 -20.50 5.21 13.19
C ALA A 235 -20.78 4.11 14.24
N ALA A 236 -21.85 4.27 15.02
CA ALA A 236 -22.16 3.41 16.17
C ALA A 236 -22.53 1.96 15.80
N GLU A 237 -23.15 1.75 14.64
CA GLU A 237 -23.55 0.43 14.13
C GLU A 237 -22.71 0.08 12.91
N GLY A 238 -21.86 -0.95 13.01
CA GLY A 238 -21.05 -1.48 11.90
C GLY A 238 -20.00 -0.52 11.33
N GLY A 239 -19.77 0.63 11.99
CA GLY A 239 -18.90 1.68 11.46
C GLY A 239 -17.42 1.27 11.41
N GLY A 240 -16.96 0.48 12.38
CA GLY A 240 -15.56 0.07 12.49
C GLY A 240 -15.15 -1.06 11.54
N ASP A 241 -16.09 -1.86 11.03
CA ASP A 241 -15.82 -3.19 10.46
C ASP A 241 -14.76 -3.18 9.34
N ALA A 242 -14.80 -2.17 8.45
CA ALA A 242 -13.85 -2.05 7.36
C ALA A 242 -12.45 -1.60 7.82
N LEU A 243 -12.36 -0.71 8.81
CA LEU A 243 -11.08 -0.29 9.39
C LEU A 243 -10.51 -1.41 10.26
N ASP A 244 -11.35 -2.06 11.06
CA ASP A 244 -10.99 -3.19 11.90
C ASP A 244 -10.47 -4.37 11.07
N ASP A 245 -11.16 -4.72 9.98
CA ASP A 245 -10.67 -5.74 9.04
C ASP A 245 -9.30 -5.35 8.48
N ALA A 246 -9.14 -4.10 8.01
CA ALA A 246 -7.87 -3.64 7.48
C ALA A 246 -6.73 -3.69 8.51
N VAL A 247 -6.97 -3.24 9.75
CA VAL A 247 -5.98 -3.32 10.84
C VAL A 247 -5.66 -4.77 11.16
N HIS A 248 -6.66 -5.66 11.20
CA HIS A 248 -6.45 -7.09 11.46
C HIS A 248 -5.60 -7.78 10.39
N GLN A 249 -5.75 -7.40 9.12
CA GLN A 249 -4.89 -7.91 8.03
C GLN A 249 -3.43 -7.45 8.17
N CYS A 250 -3.19 -6.24 8.69
CA CYS A 250 -1.84 -5.70 8.93
C CYS A 250 -1.22 -6.19 10.26
N TRP A 251 -2.06 -6.53 11.24
CA TRP A 251 -1.69 -6.97 12.57
C TRP A 251 -2.65 -8.06 13.05
N SER A 252 -2.26 -9.32 12.88
CA SER A 252 -3.11 -10.49 13.16
C SER A 252 -3.55 -10.62 14.62
N ASN A 253 -2.79 -10.04 15.57
CA ASN A 253 -3.16 -10.07 17.00
C ASN A 253 -4.12 -8.94 17.37
N TYR A 254 -4.45 -8.06 16.43
CA TYR A 254 -5.46 -7.03 16.64
C TYR A 254 -6.80 -7.70 16.92
N SER A 255 -7.39 -7.32 18.06
CA SER A 255 -8.77 -7.62 18.40
C SER A 255 -9.41 -6.30 18.81
N ASN A 256 -10.52 -5.96 18.14
CA ASN A 256 -11.19 -4.70 18.44
C ASN A 256 -11.80 -4.77 19.86
N GLY A 257 -11.51 -3.78 20.70
CA GLY A 257 -12.09 -3.64 22.04
C GLY A 257 -13.17 -2.56 22.10
N ASN A 258 -12.94 -1.42 21.45
CA ASN A 258 -13.81 -0.26 21.52
C ASN A 258 -14.12 0.31 20.13
N GLN A 259 -15.18 1.11 20.05
CA GLN A 259 -15.48 1.82 18.81
C GLN A 259 -14.39 2.87 18.50
N TRP A 260 -14.02 2.98 17.22
CA TRP A 260 -13.16 4.05 16.74
C TRP A 260 -13.79 5.43 16.96
N LYS A 261 -12.97 6.38 17.40
CA LYS A 261 -13.36 7.77 17.64
C LYS A 261 -12.40 8.72 16.96
N SER A 262 -12.91 9.83 16.45
CA SER A 262 -12.05 10.90 15.92
C SER A 262 -11.51 11.76 17.07
N LEU A 263 -10.23 12.10 17.01
CA LEU A 263 -9.63 13.04 17.96
C LEU A 263 -10.25 14.44 17.83
N GLN A 264 -10.10 15.23 18.88
CA GLN A 264 -10.54 16.62 18.89
C GLN A 264 -9.74 17.50 17.92
N SER A 265 -10.31 18.66 17.56
CA SER A 265 -9.62 19.65 16.74
C SER A 265 -8.31 20.10 17.43
N PRO A 266 -7.18 20.24 16.70
CA PRO A 266 -7.00 20.19 15.24
C PRO A 266 -6.74 18.79 14.65
N MET A 267 -6.73 17.73 15.46
CA MET A 267 -6.30 16.37 15.08
C MET A 267 -7.41 15.47 14.55
N LYS A 268 -8.52 16.01 14.05
CA LYS A 268 -9.69 15.25 13.52
C LYS A 268 -9.38 14.24 12.40
N HIS A 269 -8.17 14.27 11.84
CA HIS A 269 -7.70 13.29 10.85
C HIS A 269 -7.14 12.02 11.49
N TRP A 270 -6.92 12.01 12.79
CA TRP A 270 -6.58 10.82 13.58
C TRP A 270 -7.85 10.18 14.13
N LEU A 271 -7.93 8.86 13.97
CA LEU A 271 -8.88 8.01 14.65
C LEU A 271 -8.13 7.24 15.74
N GLU A 272 -8.77 7.06 16.89
CA GLU A 272 -8.25 6.27 18.00
C GLU A 272 -9.25 5.18 18.39
N THR A 273 -8.72 4.04 18.82
CA THR A 273 -9.45 3.00 19.52
C THR A 273 -8.53 2.33 20.56
N THR A 274 -9.07 1.36 21.27
CA THR A 274 -8.29 0.45 22.12
C THR A 274 -8.60 -0.98 21.75
N THR A 275 -7.59 -1.85 21.78
CA THR A 275 -7.81 -3.29 21.59
C THR A 275 -8.62 -3.87 22.74
N ALA A 276 -9.19 -5.05 22.52
CA ALA A 276 -9.59 -5.91 23.63
C ALA A 276 -8.35 -6.17 24.51
N PRO A 277 -8.50 -6.38 25.83
CA PRO A 277 -7.37 -6.57 26.72
C PRO A 277 -6.51 -7.74 26.25
N ILE A 278 -5.23 -7.48 26.01
CA ILE A 278 -4.21 -8.49 25.75
C ILE A 278 -3.47 -8.65 27.08
N HIS A 279 -3.71 -9.77 27.78
CA HIS A 279 -3.20 -10.05 29.14
C HIS A 279 -3.52 -9.03 30.22
N GLY A 280 -4.69 -8.39 30.12
CA GLY A 280 -5.23 -7.48 31.14
C GLY A 280 -5.11 -6.00 30.78
N ASP A 281 -4.25 -5.64 29.82
CA ASP A 281 -4.09 -4.27 29.35
C ASP A 281 -4.61 -4.11 27.92
N SER A 282 -5.35 -3.02 27.69
CA SER A 282 -5.77 -2.62 26.35
C SER A 282 -4.70 -1.75 25.70
N LEU A 283 -4.36 -2.02 24.44
CA LEU A 283 -3.40 -1.22 23.68
C LEU A 283 -4.13 -0.08 22.96
N ASN A 284 -3.57 1.13 22.99
CA ASN A 284 -4.10 2.25 22.23
C ASN A 284 -3.70 2.11 20.76
N VAL A 285 -4.67 2.17 19.85
CA VAL A 285 -4.45 2.07 18.41
C VAL A 285 -4.88 3.37 17.75
N MET A 286 -4.01 3.96 16.94
CA MET A 286 -4.28 5.20 16.23
C MET A 286 -4.10 5.01 14.72
N PHE A 287 -5.01 5.56 13.94
CA PHE A 287 -4.93 5.55 12.48
C PHE A 287 -5.10 6.95 11.90
N ASN A 288 -4.17 7.36 11.04
CA ASN A 288 -4.23 8.66 10.37
C ASN A 288 -4.89 8.55 8.99
N LEU A 289 -6.05 9.19 8.81
CA LEU A 289 -6.81 9.17 7.56
C LEU A 289 -6.11 9.85 6.37
N LEU A 290 -5.07 10.65 6.60
CA LEU A 290 -4.35 11.39 5.56
C LEU A 290 -3.02 10.72 5.17
N THR A 291 -2.29 10.18 6.14
CA THR A 291 -0.97 9.56 5.93
C THR A 291 -1.02 8.04 5.95
N ALA A 292 -2.15 7.45 6.37
CA ALA A 292 -2.32 6.03 6.65
C ALA A 292 -1.34 5.45 7.67
N GLU A 293 -0.75 6.31 8.52
CA GLU A 293 0.04 5.87 9.65
C GLU A 293 -0.85 5.10 10.63
N LEU A 294 -0.44 3.87 10.93
CA LEU A 294 -1.03 3.01 11.93
C LEU A 294 -0.05 2.88 13.10
N LEU A 295 -0.46 3.39 14.25
CA LEU A 295 0.33 3.41 15.47
C LEU A 295 -0.33 2.56 16.54
N VAL A 296 0.47 1.87 17.34
CA VAL A 296 0.04 1.23 18.58
C VAL A 296 0.90 1.73 19.72
N ASN A 297 0.25 2.28 20.76
CA ASN A 297 0.90 3.00 21.86
C ASN A 297 1.87 4.09 21.37
N GLY A 298 1.51 4.76 20.26
CA GLY A 298 2.32 5.82 19.65
C GLY A 298 3.48 5.33 18.78
N LEU A 299 3.67 4.02 18.60
CA LEU A 299 4.76 3.43 17.81
C LEU A 299 4.22 2.81 16.50
N PRO A 300 4.94 2.93 15.37
CA PRO A 300 4.54 2.33 14.10
C PRO A 300 4.63 0.80 14.12
N LEU A 301 3.76 0.14 13.35
CA LEU A 301 3.68 -1.33 13.23
C LEU A 301 4.59 -1.96 12.16
N SER A 302 5.50 -1.22 11.55
CA SER A 302 6.25 -1.72 10.38
C SER A 302 7.74 -1.75 10.56
N ARG A 303 8.29 -0.95 11.46
CA ARG A 303 9.72 -0.84 11.67
C ARG A 303 10.05 -0.59 13.12
N LEU A 304 11.14 -1.20 13.55
CA LEU A 304 11.74 -0.83 14.82
C LEU A 304 12.25 0.60 14.76
N PRO A 305 12.17 1.35 15.86
CA PRO A 305 12.89 2.61 15.99
C PRO A 305 14.39 2.40 15.76
N THR A 306 15.07 3.38 15.16
CA THR A 306 16.50 3.30 14.80
C THR A 306 17.41 2.94 15.98
N GLN A 307 17.04 3.34 17.20
CA GLN A 307 17.73 2.95 18.43
C GLN A 307 17.84 1.43 18.65
N TYR A 308 16.88 0.62 18.15
CA TYR A 308 16.97 -0.85 18.15
C TYR A 308 17.89 -1.32 17.02
N GLU A 309 17.68 -0.83 15.79
CA GLU A 309 18.41 -1.26 14.59
C GLU A 309 19.92 -0.94 14.65
N ASP A 310 20.27 0.16 15.32
CA ASP A 310 21.66 0.57 15.53
C ASP A 310 22.36 -0.18 16.66
N HIS A 311 21.62 -0.92 17.50
CA HIS A 311 22.20 -1.65 18.62
C HIS A 311 23.07 -2.82 18.13
N ARG A 312 24.25 -3.00 18.74
CA ARG A 312 25.22 -4.05 18.36
C ARG A 312 24.60 -5.45 18.35
N LEU A 313 23.84 -5.77 19.41
CA LEU A 313 23.15 -7.06 19.54
C LEU A 313 22.13 -7.30 18.41
N TYR A 314 21.41 -6.27 17.97
CA TYR A 314 20.49 -6.37 16.84
C TYR A 314 21.24 -6.77 15.57
N ARG A 315 22.35 -6.07 15.28
CA ARG A 315 23.19 -6.35 14.10
C ARG A 315 23.87 -7.72 14.17
N GLN A 316 24.15 -8.22 15.35
CA GLN A 316 24.70 -9.56 15.54
C GLN A 316 23.66 -10.66 15.25
N LEU A 317 22.41 -10.47 15.69
CA LEU A 317 21.34 -11.46 15.52
C LEU A 317 20.71 -11.42 14.13
N PHE A 318 20.48 -10.22 13.60
CA PHE A 318 19.68 -9.98 12.41
C PHE A 318 20.45 -9.30 11.28
N GLY A 319 21.73 -8.97 11.49
CA GLY A 319 22.55 -8.32 10.47
C GLY A 319 22.04 -6.91 10.14
N ARG A 320 21.78 -6.67 8.86
CA ARG A 320 21.15 -5.43 8.35
C ARG A 320 19.69 -5.66 7.95
N ALA A 321 19.08 -6.75 8.41
CA ALA A 321 17.70 -7.06 8.07
C ALA A 321 16.76 -6.04 8.71
N VAL A 322 15.86 -5.47 7.92
CA VAL A 322 14.76 -4.62 8.40
C VAL A 322 13.62 -5.52 8.85
N LEU A 323 13.36 -5.65 10.14
CA LEU A 323 12.36 -6.61 10.63
C LEU A 323 10.98 -5.97 10.75
N ASP A 324 9.96 -6.68 10.25
CA ASP A 324 8.57 -6.31 10.50
C ASP A 324 8.21 -6.64 11.95
N VAL A 325 7.79 -5.63 12.70
CA VAL A 325 7.50 -5.75 14.13
C VAL A 325 6.06 -5.41 14.48
N MET A 326 5.60 -5.88 15.62
CA MET A 326 4.32 -5.56 16.21
C MET A 326 4.48 -5.42 17.73
N PRO A 327 3.55 -4.78 18.45
CA PRO A 327 3.55 -4.74 19.90
C PRO A 327 3.44 -6.14 20.48
N THR A 328 4.29 -6.47 21.44
CA THR A 328 4.32 -7.80 22.06
C THR A 328 3.71 -7.79 23.46
N ASP A 329 3.25 -8.96 23.88
CA ASP A 329 2.74 -9.26 25.22
C ASP A 329 3.83 -9.74 26.19
N VAL A 330 5.07 -9.89 25.73
CA VAL A 330 6.18 -10.34 26.58
C VAL A 330 6.58 -9.26 27.58
N PRO A 331 6.54 -9.52 28.91
CA PRO A 331 6.89 -8.53 29.92
C PRO A 331 8.29 -7.94 29.72
N GLY A 332 8.39 -6.61 29.76
CA GLY A 332 9.65 -5.89 29.56
C GLY A 332 10.07 -5.72 28.09
N MET A 333 9.28 -6.21 27.14
CA MET A 333 9.52 -6.08 25.71
C MET A 333 8.48 -5.13 25.09
N GLN A 334 8.87 -4.32 24.11
CA GLN A 334 7.95 -3.41 23.42
C GLN A 334 7.53 -3.93 22.04
N PHE A 335 8.38 -4.73 21.40
CA PHE A 335 8.17 -5.20 20.03
C PHE A 335 8.33 -6.71 19.94
N GLY A 336 7.59 -7.36 19.04
CA GLY A 336 7.82 -8.74 18.62
C GLY A 336 7.79 -8.83 17.10
N LEU A 337 8.45 -9.82 16.54
CA LEU A 337 8.49 -10.03 15.11
C LEU A 337 7.13 -10.51 14.59
N LYS A 338 6.67 -9.97 13.46
CA LYS A 338 5.44 -10.44 12.80
C LYS A 338 5.61 -11.86 12.22
N ALA A 339 6.83 -12.24 11.85
CA ALA A 339 7.16 -13.54 11.32
C ALA A 339 7.98 -14.36 12.32
N GLU A 340 7.78 -15.68 12.29
CA GLU A 340 8.62 -16.61 13.03
C GLU A 340 10.03 -16.66 12.42
N VAL A 341 11.03 -16.77 13.27
CA VAL A 341 12.43 -16.93 12.86
C VAL A 341 12.87 -18.31 13.32
N SER A 342 13.07 -19.23 12.37
CA SER A 342 13.53 -20.59 12.64
C SER A 342 12.68 -21.35 13.69
N GLY A 343 11.37 -21.15 13.69
CA GLY A 343 10.42 -21.77 14.64
C GLY A 343 10.31 -21.06 15.99
N TYR A 344 10.87 -19.85 16.11
CA TYR A 344 10.75 -19.00 17.29
C TYR A 344 9.91 -17.75 17.01
N THR A 345 9.06 -17.39 17.97
CA THR A 345 8.58 -16.02 18.10
C THR A 345 9.63 -15.21 18.85
N VAL A 346 9.98 -14.03 18.32
CA VAL A 346 11.02 -13.19 18.91
C VAL A 346 10.40 -11.89 19.39
N SER A 347 10.71 -11.51 20.63
CA SER A 347 10.34 -10.24 21.26
C SER A 347 11.59 -9.47 21.67
N MET A 348 11.53 -8.15 21.56
CA MET A 348 12.62 -7.22 21.77
C MET A 348 12.15 -6.06 22.64
N GLY A 349 13.03 -5.64 23.54
CA GLY A 349 12.80 -4.51 24.41
C GLY A 349 14.02 -3.64 24.59
N LEU A 350 13.83 -2.37 24.94
CA LEU A 350 14.91 -1.51 25.40
C LEU A 350 14.79 -1.28 26.89
N SER A 351 15.93 -1.45 27.58
CA SER A 351 16.12 -1.20 28.99
C SER A 351 17.20 -0.13 29.17
N ASP A 352 16.93 0.85 30.03
CA ASP A 352 17.92 1.89 30.37
C ASP A 352 19.17 1.32 31.04
N SER A 353 19.04 0.19 31.76
CA SER A 353 20.14 -0.43 32.50
C SER A 353 20.88 -1.52 31.72
N HIS A 354 20.22 -2.18 30.76
CA HIS A 354 20.77 -3.35 30.07
C HIS A 354 20.79 -3.25 28.54
N GLY A 355 20.35 -2.12 27.97
CA GLY A 355 20.29 -1.91 26.53
C GLY A 355 19.20 -2.77 25.87
N LEU A 356 19.50 -3.34 24.69
CA LEU A 356 18.57 -4.20 23.96
C LEU A 356 18.40 -5.56 24.65
N LEU A 357 17.16 -5.84 25.06
CA LEU A 357 16.69 -7.14 25.51
C LEU A 357 16.10 -7.92 24.34
N VAL A 358 16.37 -9.22 24.27
CA VAL A 358 15.79 -10.11 23.25
C VAL A 358 15.35 -11.41 23.92
N CYS A 359 14.13 -11.82 23.59
CA CYS A 359 13.48 -13.02 24.07
C CYS A 359 13.01 -13.84 22.88
N ALA A 360 13.30 -15.13 22.86
CA ALA A 360 12.90 -16.04 21.78
C ALA A 360 12.13 -17.21 22.38
N THR A 361 10.87 -17.39 21.99
CA THR A 361 10.01 -18.46 22.48
C THR A 361 9.79 -19.48 21.38
N LEU A 362 10.12 -20.75 21.65
CA LEU A 362 9.91 -21.83 20.69
C LEU A 362 8.42 -22.12 20.56
N CYS A 363 7.90 -22.09 19.32
CA CYS A 363 6.45 -22.21 19.07
C CYS A 363 5.87 -23.54 19.60
N ASP A 364 6.59 -24.65 19.45
CA ASP A 364 6.09 -25.99 19.78
C ASP A 364 6.05 -26.29 21.28
N SER A 365 7.06 -25.83 22.03
CA SER A 365 7.25 -26.19 23.44
C SER A 365 6.93 -25.05 24.41
N LYS A 366 6.73 -23.83 23.90
CA LYS A 366 6.63 -22.58 24.67
C LYS A 366 7.83 -22.29 25.58
N VAL A 367 8.94 -23.01 25.37
CA VAL A 367 10.20 -22.73 26.06
C VAL A 367 10.70 -21.38 25.59
N THR A 368 11.04 -20.53 26.55
CA THR A 368 11.43 -19.15 26.31
C THR A 368 12.90 -18.98 26.67
N TYR A 369 13.67 -18.42 25.76
CA TYR A 369 15.07 -18.09 25.97
C TYR A 369 15.24 -16.58 26.03
N GLN A 370 16.09 -16.10 26.94
CA GLN A 370 16.45 -14.69 27.04
C GLN A 370 17.95 -14.50 26.81
N ILE A 371 18.31 -13.47 26.05
CA ILE A 371 19.72 -13.13 25.87
C ILE A 371 20.26 -12.56 27.18
N VAL A 372 21.40 -13.09 27.60
CA VAL A 372 22.15 -12.60 28.75
C VAL A 372 23.20 -11.60 28.24
N PRO A 373 23.17 -10.33 28.71
CA PRO A 373 24.16 -9.33 28.32
C PRO A 373 25.59 -9.80 28.61
N ALA A 374 26.52 -9.47 27.71
CA ALA A 374 27.95 -9.80 27.85
C ALA A 374 28.54 -9.31 29.18
N ASP A 375 28.07 -8.15 29.66
CA ASP A 375 28.51 -7.54 30.92
C ASP A 375 28.24 -8.43 32.14
N CYS A 376 27.24 -9.32 32.08
CA CYS A 376 26.97 -10.28 33.15
C CYS A 376 28.09 -11.32 33.32
N PHE A 377 28.95 -11.51 32.30
CA PHE A 377 30.07 -12.45 32.32
C PHE A 377 31.42 -11.78 32.60
N ALA A 378 31.44 -10.46 32.83
CA ALA A 378 32.66 -9.71 33.08
C ALA A 378 33.43 -10.29 34.29
N GLY A 379 34.66 -10.76 34.05
CA GLY A 379 35.51 -11.38 35.08
C GLY A 379 35.14 -12.81 35.47
N LEU A 380 34.08 -13.39 34.88
CA LEU A 380 33.64 -14.77 35.12
C LEU A 380 34.08 -15.72 34.01
N LEU A 381 34.08 -15.26 32.75
CA LEU A 381 34.47 -16.04 31.59
C LEU A 381 35.62 -15.37 30.82
N PRO A 382 36.49 -16.14 30.14
CA PRO A 382 37.46 -15.57 29.22
C PRO A 382 36.77 -14.79 28.10
N SER A 383 37.37 -13.68 27.66
CA SER A 383 36.77 -12.78 26.65
C SER A 383 36.38 -13.50 25.35
N SER A 384 37.15 -14.49 24.90
CA SER A 384 36.81 -15.29 23.72
C SER A 384 35.48 -16.03 23.82
N PHE A 385 35.09 -16.46 25.03
CA PHE A 385 33.79 -17.11 25.23
C PHE A 385 32.63 -16.13 25.26
N VAL A 386 32.89 -14.84 25.52
CA VAL A 386 31.88 -13.78 25.63
C VAL A 386 31.73 -13.01 24.32
N ASP A 387 32.83 -12.70 23.64
CA ASP A 387 32.86 -11.83 22.46
C ASP A 387 32.48 -12.57 21.16
N GLU A 388 32.74 -13.88 21.08
CA GLU A 388 32.49 -14.69 19.87
C GLU A 388 31.15 -15.44 19.89
N TYR A 389 30.41 -15.38 21.01
CA TYR A 389 29.17 -16.14 21.20
C TYR A 389 28.03 -15.26 21.69
N THR A 390 26.80 -15.67 21.37
CA THR A 390 25.58 -15.09 21.96
C THR A 390 25.09 -16.03 23.06
N HIS A 391 24.97 -15.53 24.29
CA HIS A 391 24.54 -16.34 25.42
C HIS A 391 23.03 -16.26 25.63
N TRP A 392 22.38 -17.41 25.70
CA TRP A 392 20.96 -17.56 25.96
C TRP A 392 20.75 -18.29 27.29
N ALA A 393 19.92 -17.72 28.15
CA ALA A 393 19.42 -18.38 29.35
C ALA A 393 18.01 -18.92 29.09
N LEU A 394 17.70 -20.06 29.71
CA LEU A 394 16.38 -20.69 29.72
C LEU A 394 15.50 -20.08 30.82
#